data_AF-A0A328C7X5-F1
#
_entry.id   AF-A0A328C7X5-F1
#
_cell.length_a   1.000
_cell.length_b   1.000
_cell.length_c   1.000
_cell.angle_alpha   90.00
_cell.angle_beta   90.00
_cell.angle_gamma   90.00
#
_symmetry.space_group_name_H-M   'P 1'
#
loop_
_entity.id
_entity.type
_entity.pdbx_description
1 polymer ?
#
loop_
_entity_poly.entity_id
_entity_poly.type
_entity_poly.pdbx_seq_one_letter_code
_entity_poly.pdbx_strand_id
1 'polypeptide(L)'
;MSYYKEIDGKKYDRALLELAEKLTAGQGDGRLSKADADQLLEAVKDGDSYTDIEKATVKYIRENFSWTEAADEHFRTEIRKWAATK
;
A
#
# COMPACT_ATOMS: atom_id res chain seq x y z
N MET A 1 -5.99 9.01 17.74
CA MET A 1 -5.10 7.92 17.25
C MET A 1 -3.88 8.56 16.58
N SER A 2 -2.71 7.91 16.60
CA SER A 2 -1.48 8.41 15.95
C SER A 2 -1.64 8.44 14.42
N TYR A 3 -0.99 9.36 13.72
CA TYR A 3 -0.95 9.35 12.24
C TYR A 3 -0.08 8.20 11.70
N TYR A 4 0.92 7.78 12.48
CA TYR A 4 1.87 6.74 12.10
C TYR A 4 1.70 5.47 12.93
N LYS A 5 2.03 4.33 12.31
CA LYS A 5 2.23 3.03 12.96
C LYS A 5 3.73 2.75 12.98
N GLU A 6 4.25 2.36 14.13
CA GLU A 6 5.66 1.99 14.29
C GLU A 6 5.80 0.46 14.28
N ILE A 7 6.67 -0.05 13.43
CA ILE A 7 7.01 -1.47 13.33
C ILE A 7 8.54 -1.56 13.30
N ASP A 8 9.13 -2.26 14.26
CA ASP A 8 10.58 -2.40 14.42
C ASP A 8 11.34 -1.06 14.43
N GLY A 9 10.82 -0.06 15.13
CA GLY A 9 11.43 1.27 15.23
C GLY A 9 11.30 2.15 13.96
N LYS A 10 10.58 1.68 12.94
CA LYS A 10 10.32 2.43 11.70
C LYS A 10 8.87 2.89 11.66
N LYS A 11 8.66 4.14 11.24
CA LYS A 11 7.34 4.74 11.08
C LYS A 11 6.79 4.48 9.69
N TYR A 12 5.51 4.15 9.66
CA TYR A 12 4.72 3.91 8.46
C TYR A 12 3.43 4.69 8.52
N ASP A 13 2.85 4.97 7.37
CA ASP A 13 1.50 5.49 7.26
C ASP A 13 0.52 4.44 7.82
N ARG A 14 -0.18 4.82 8.89
CA ARG A 14 -1.09 3.90 9.57
C ARG A 14 -2.30 3.57 8.71
N ALA A 15 -2.85 4.54 7.99
CA ALA A 15 -4.07 4.36 7.21
C ALA A 15 -3.84 3.40 6.04
N LEU A 16 -2.69 3.51 5.35
CA LEU A 16 -2.31 2.59 4.28
C LEU A 16 -2.12 1.15 4.79
N LEU A 17 -1.50 0.97 5.96
CA LEU A 17 -1.34 -0.36 6.55
C LEU A 17 -2.68 -0.96 6.98
N GLU A 18 -3.53 -0.19 7.65
CA GLU A 18 -4.86 -0.64 8.08
C GLU A 18 -5.74 -0.98 6.86
N LEU A 19 -5.61 -0.25 5.74
CA LEU A 19 -6.30 -0.56 4.51
C LEU A 19 -5.84 -1.91 3.92
N ALA A 20 -4.53 -2.15 3.83
CA ALA A 20 -4.00 -3.42 3.35
C ALA A 20 -4.41 -4.61 4.25
N GLU A 21 -4.38 -4.42 5.58
CA GLU A 21 -4.88 -5.39 6.56
C GLU A 21 -6.37 -5.68 6.32
N LYS A 22 -7.20 -4.65 6.12
CA LYS A 22 -8.63 -4.81 5.87
C LYS A 22 -8.93 -5.55 4.56
N LEU A 23 -8.21 -5.23 3.48
CA LEU A 23 -8.42 -5.85 2.17
C LEU A 23 -8.02 -7.33 2.15
N THR A 24 -7.09 -7.73 3.01
CA THR A 24 -6.69 -9.14 3.18
C THR A 24 -7.47 -9.88 4.29
N ALA A 25 -8.14 -9.15 5.19
CA ALA A 25 -8.90 -9.73 6.29
C ALA A 25 -10.22 -10.36 5.79
N GLY A 26 -10.21 -11.68 5.58
CA GLY A 26 -11.42 -12.49 5.46
C GLY A 26 -12.16 -12.40 4.12
N GLN A 27 -11.56 -11.80 3.08
CA GLN A 27 -12.09 -11.81 1.71
C GLN A 27 -11.26 -12.73 0.82
N GLY A 28 -11.94 -13.56 0.01
CA GLY A 28 -11.31 -14.37 -1.04
C GLY A 28 -10.28 -15.39 -0.51
N ASP A 29 -9.13 -15.45 -1.17
CA ASP A 29 -8.02 -16.37 -0.87
C ASP A 29 -6.90 -15.73 -0.02
N GLY A 30 -7.17 -14.56 0.57
CA GLY A 30 -6.22 -13.82 1.40
C GLY A 30 -5.13 -13.07 0.61
N ARG A 31 -5.25 -12.98 -0.73
CA ARG A 31 -4.35 -12.19 -1.57
C ARG A 31 -5.00 -10.90 -2.01
N LEU A 32 -4.20 -9.85 -2.12
CA LEU A 32 -4.58 -8.59 -2.75
C LEU A 32 -4.81 -8.83 -4.24
N SER A 33 -6.06 -8.64 -4.66
CA SER A 33 -6.49 -8.67 -6.05
C SER A 33 -6.17 -7.34 -6.75
N LYS A 34 -6.40 -7.29 -8.06
CA LYS A 34 -6.22 -6.03 -8.81
C LYS A 34 -7.15 -4.92 -8.32
N ALA A 35 -8.38 -5.26 -7.90
CA ALA A 35 -9.31 -4.27 -7.35
C ALA A 35 -8.84 -3.72 -5.99
N ASP A 36 -8.21 -4.56 -5.17
CA ASP A 36 -7.61 -4.14 -3.90
C ASP A 36 -6.38 -3.25 -4.14
N ALA A 37 -5.59 -3.58 -5.18
CA ALA A 37 -4.50 -2.75 -5.64
C ALA A 37 -4.97 -1.34 -6.06
N ASP A 38 -6.09 -1.25 -6.78
CA ASP A 38 -6.66 0.03 -7.19
C ASP A 38 -7.08 0.88 -5.97
N GLN A 39 -7.72 0.27 -4.97
CA GLN A 39 -8.06 0.97 -3.72
C GLN A 39 -6.82 1.46 -2.96
N LEU A 40 -5.77 0.64 -2.88
CA LEU A 40 -4.49 1.05 -2.29
C LEU A 40 -3.82 2.18 -3.08
N LEU A 41 -3.89 2.15 -4.42
CA LEU A 41 -3.33 3.20 -5.28
C LEU A 41 -4.03 4.53 -5.03
N GLU A 42 -5.36 4.52 -4.96
CA GLU A 42 -6.15 5.72 -4.66
C GLU A 42 -5.74 6.32 -3.31
N ALA A 43 -5.63 5.48 -2.26
CA ALA A 43 -5.23 5.93 -0.93
C ALA A 43 -3.81 6.53 -0.92
N VAL A 44 -2.85 5.96 -1.66
CA VAL A 44 -1.50 6.53 -1.78
C VAL A 44 -1.53 7.88 -2.51
N LYS A 45 -2.37 8.01 -3.54
CA LYS A 45 -2.44 9.23 -4.36
C LYS A 45 -3.16 10.38 -3.65
N ASP A 46 -4.13 10.08 -2.78
CA ASP A 46 -4.91 11.08 -2.03
C ASP A 46 -4.05 11.91 -1.06
N GLY A 47 -2.98 11.32 -0.51
CA GLY A 47 -2.01 12.05 0.32
C GLY A 47 -1.20 13.13 -0.42
N ASP A 48 -1.34 13.21 -1.75
CA ASP A 48 -0.74 14.15 -2.72
C ASP A 48 0.80 14.31 -2.67
N SER A 49 1.47 13.58 -1.78
CA SER A 49 2.92 13.59 -1.57
C SER A 49 3.43 12.16 -1.40
N TYR A 50 4.68 11.92 -1.84
CA TYR A 50 5.33 10.61 -1.74
C TYR A 50 6.63 10.74 -0.96
N THR A 51 6.49 11.00 0.35
CA THR A 51 7.61 11.16 1.28
C THR A 51 8.27 9.81 1.56
N ASP A 52 9.32 9.83 2.36
CA ASP A 52 10.02 8.60 2.76
C ASP A 52 9.12 7.67 3.58
N ILE A 53 8.10 8.19 4.27
CA ILE A 53 7.14 7.39 5.03
C ILE A 53 6.20 6.65 4.08
N GLU A 54 5.61 7.31 3.07
CA GLU A 54 4.72 6.64 2.11
C GLU A 54 5.50 5.64 1.26
N LYS A 55 6.74 5.96 0.86
CA LYS A 55 7.63 5.01 0.16
C LYS A 55 7.93 3.78 0.99
N ALA A 56 8.30 3.97 2.27
CA ALA A 56 8.56 2.87 3.18
C ALA A 56 7.30 2.03 3.42
N THR A 57 6.14 2.66 3.51
CA THR A 57 4.85 1.99 3.72
C THR A 57 4.43 1.18 2.50
N VAL A 58 4.49 1.75 1.30
CA VAL A 58 4.23 1.02 0.05
C VAL A 58 5.18 -0.17 -0.09
N LYS A 59 6.47 0.02 0.19
CA LYS A 59 7.44 -1.08 0.18
C LYS A 59 7.04 -2.17 1.17
N TYR A 60 6.73 -1.80 2.42
CA TYR A 60 6.31 -2.74 3.45
C TYR A 60 5.09 -3.55 3.04
N ILE A 61 4.06 -2.90 2.48
CA ILE A 61 2.85 -3.59 2.03
C ILE A 61 3.17 -4.62 0.95
N ARG A 62 4.02 -4.27 -0.03
CA ARG A 62 4.41 -5.23 -1.08
C ARG A 62 5.24 -6.40 -0.58
N GLU A 63 6.04 -6.21 0.46
CA GLU A 63 6.92 -7.26 1.01
C GLU A 63 6.20 -8.18 2.00
N ASN A 64 5.16 -7.70 2.69
CA ASN A 64 4.54 -8.41 3.82
C ASN A 64 3.11 -8.91 3.55
N PHE A 65 2.46 -8.46 2.48
CA PHE A 65 1.13 -8.95 2.08
C PHE A 65 1.24 -9.88 0.89
N SER A 66 0.30 -10.81 0.77
CA SER A 66 0.21 -11.67 -0.40
C SER A 66 -0.54 -10.95 -1.51
N TRP A 67 -0.04 -11.02 -2.74
CA TRP A 67 -0.65 -10.41 -3.91
C TRP A 67 -0.92 -11.48 -4.97
N THR A 68 -1.95 -11.27 -5.77
CA THR A 68 -1.99 -11.91 -7.09
C THR A 68 -0.92 -11.29 -7.99
N GLU A 69 -0.35 -12.06 -8.91
CA GLU A 69 0.70 -11.56 -9.82
C GLU A 69 0.25 -10.31 -10.59
N ALA A 70 -0.98 -10.35 -11.12
CA ALA A 70 -1.58 -9.22 -11.83
C ALA A 70 -1.74 -7.96 -10.95
N ALA A 71 -2.01 -8.14 -9.65
CA ALA A 71 -2.13 -7.02 -8.72
C ALA A 71 -0.77 -6.40 -8.38
N ASP A 72 0.26 -7.21 -8.10
CA ASP A 72 1.61 -6.69 -7.82
C ASP A 72 2.16 -5.93 -9.04
N GLU A 73 2.03 -6.50 -10.25
CA GLU A 73 2.51 -5.86 -11.47
C GLU A 73 1.79 -4.53 -11.74
N HIS A 74 0.46 -4.53 -11.64
CA HIS A 74 -0.37 -3.35 -11.84
C HIS A 74 -0.02 -2.25 -10.82
N PHE A 75 0.00 -2.60 -9.53
CA PHE A 75 0.29 -1.65 -8.45
C PHE A 75 1.66 -0.99 -8.62
N ARG A 76 2.71 -1.78 -8.91
CA ARG A 76 4.06 -1.25 -9.13
C ARG A 76 4.13 -0.31 -10.31
N THR A 77 3.46 -0.67 -11.40
CA THR A 77 3.48 0.11 -12.63
C THR A 77 2.84 1.47 -12.40
N GLU A 78 1.68 1.50 -11.75
CA GLU A 78 0.95 2.73 -11.50
C GLU A 78 1.60 3.61 -10.43
N ILE A 79 2.14 3.03 -9.35
CA ILE A 79 2.95 3.79 -8.37
C ILE A 79 4.16 4.42 -9.05
N ARG A 80 4.90 3.68 -9.89
CA ARG A 80 6.09 4.21 -10.57
C ARG A 80 5.74 5.37 -11.50
N LYS A 81 4.68 5.24 -12.29
CA LYS A 81 4.21 6.30 -13.19
C LYS A 81 3.84 7.56 -12.41
N TRP A 82 3.05 7.39 -11.34
CA TRP A 82 2.60 8.53 -10.53
C TRP A 82 3.74 9.16 -9.73
N ALA A 83 4.61 8.36 -9.11
CA ALA A 83 5.75 8.87 -8.34
C ALA A 83 6.74 9.67 -9.20
N ALA A 84 6.79 9.44 -10.52
CA ALA A 84 7.61 10.22 -11.44
C ALA A 84 7.06 11.63 -11.72
N THR A 85 5.82 11.92 -11.32
CA THR A 85 5.19 13.25 -11.47
C THR A 85 5.19 14.05 -10.17
N LYS A 86 5.88 13.58 -9.14
CA LYS A 86 5.94 14.18 -7.80
C LYS A 86 7.31 14.77 -7.49
#